data_AF-A0A5J4XFQ6-F1
#
_entry.id   AF-A0A5J4XFQ6-F1
#
_cell.length_a   1.000
_cell.length_b   1.000
_cell.length_c   1.000
_cell.angle_alpha   90.00
_cell.angle_beta   90.00
_cell.angle_gamma   90.00
#
_symmetry.space_group_name_H-M   'P 1'
#
loop_
_entity.id
_entity.type
_entity.pdbx_description
1 polymer ?
#
loop_
_entity_poly.entity_id
_entity_poly.type
_entity_poly.pdbx_seq_one_letter_code
_entity_poly.pdbx_strand_id
1 'polypeptide(L)'
;MAMSSRGRGIDHAGGQSYSAAALSLVFHPANPFVPTLRADVEGQAWYGGGCDLTPAYLFEEDARHFHSFWKATCDKHHTDLYTKYKAWCDDYFYIPARQEHRGIGGIFFDDLEAKDAAFDVSQFVEDVAEGILSSWRDIATKRQAMPFSHEQRQWQLLRRGRYLEFNLLYDRGVKFGLSGGRLESIMVSAPPLIAWRYNVVPEAGSAEAKLVAVLQKPVEWASHTT
;
A
#
# COMPACT_ATOMS: atom_id res chain seq x y z
N MET A 1 0.16 11.72 17.23
CA MET A 1 1.06 12.87 17.41
C MET A 1 0.46 14.04 16.65
N ALA A 2 0.32 15.20 17.28
CA ALA A 2 -0.21 16.41 16.64
C ALA A 2 0.79 16.93 15.59
N MET A 3 0.33 17.61 14.53
CA MET A 3 1.19 18.14 13.46
C MET A 3 2.31 19.06 13.97
N SER A 4 2.06 19.76 15.08
CA SER A 4 3.03 20.60 15.78
C SER A 4 4.23 19.87 16.38
N SER A 5 4.13 18.55 16.58
CA SER A 5 5.23 17.72 17.11
C SER A 5 6.22 17.25 16.04
N ARG A 6 5.96 17.54 14.75
CA ARG A 6 6.85 17.19 13.63
C ARG A 6 7.81 18.32 13.23
N GLY A 7 8.00 19.33 14.09
CA GLY A 7 8.96 20.43 13.83
C GLY A 7 8.56 21.38 12.70
N ARG A 8 7.31 21.30 12.21
CA ARG A 8 6.77 22.28 11.28
C ARG A 8 6.52 23.59 12.02
N GLY A 9 6.75 24.73 11.35
CA GLY A 9 6.49 26.09 11.84
C GLY A 9 4.99 26.41 12.00
N ILE A 10 4.24 25.47 12.58
CA ILE A 10 2.83 25.54 12.90
C ILE A 10 2.74 26.20 14.27
N ASP A 11 1.95 27.26 14.36
CA ASP A 11 1.75 27.96 15.61
C ASP A 11 1.01 27.05 16.58
N HIS A 12 1.62 26.79 17.74
CA HIS A 12 1.04 25.98 18.80
C HIS A 12 -0.25 26.60 19.37
N ALA A 13 -0.46 27.91 19.18
CA ALA A 13 -1.70 28.60 19.55
C ALA A 13 -2.89 28.25 18.63
N GLY A 14 -2.64 27.64 17.46
CA GLY A 14 -3.68 27.25 16.50
C GLY A 14 -4.30 28.44 15.76
N GLY A 15 -5.46 28.21 15.13
CA GLY A 15 -6.19 29.26 14.38
C GLY A 15 -5.70 29.51 12.95
N GLN A 16 -4.67 28.79 12.51
CA GLN A 16 -4.17 28.84 11.14
C GLN A 16 -5.15 28.14 10.18
N SER A 17 -5.56 28.84 9.13
CA SER A 17 -6.33 28.22 8.05
C SER A 17 -5.47 27.19 7.32
N TYR A 18 -6.05 26.02 7.04
CA TYR A 18 -5.42 25.00 6.21
C TYR A 18 -6.44 24.40 5.24
N SER A 19 -5.93 23.86 4.15
CA SER A 19 -6.67 23.08 3.17
C SER A 19 -5.91 21.79 2.88
N ALA A 20 -6.66 20.71 2.71
CA ALA A 20 -6.12 19.42 2.32
C ALA A 20 -7.05 18.81 1.26
N ALA A 21 -6.46 18.29 0.20
CA ALA A 21 -7.15 17.49 -0.79
C ALA A 21 -6.45 16.14 -0.89
N ALA A 22 -7.23 15.07 -0.87
CA ALA A 22 -6.71 13.72 -0.95
C ALA A 22 -7.63 12.83 -1.79
N LEU A 23 -7.02 11.95 -2.57
CA LEU A 23 -7.64 10.78 -3.17
C LEU A 23 -7.14 9.56 -2.39
N SER A 24 -8.05 8.68 -1.98
CA SER A 24 -7.71 7.41 -1.36
C SER A 24 -8.64 6.33 -1.88
N LEU A 25 -8.09 5.18 -2.25
CA LEU A 25 -8.84 4.06 -2.80
C LEU A 25 -8.26 2.73 -2.37
N VAL A 26 -9.15 1.74 -2.28
CA VAL A 26 -8.82 0.34 -2.04
C VAL A 26 -9.71 -0.52 -2.92
N PHE A 27 -9.10 -1.42 -3.70
CA PHE A 27 -9.83 -2.44 -4.45
C PHE A 27 -9.65 -3.80 -3.80
N HIS A 28 -10.77 -4.47 -3.50
CA HIS A 28 -10.80 -5.83 -2.97
C HIS A 28 -11.46 -6.79 -3.97
N PRO A 29 -10.71 -7.32 -4.97
CA PRO A 29 -11.26 -8.18 -6.02
C PRO A 29 -11.89 -9.47 -5.50
N ALA A 30 -12.94 -9.94 -6.18
CA ALA A 30 -13.61 -11.18 -5.81
C ALA A 30 -12.70 -12.41 -6.04
N ASN A 31 -11.91 -12.42 -7.12
CA ASN A 31 -11.03 -13.55 -7.46
C ASN A 31 -9.76 -13.54 -6.58
N PRO A 32 -9.41 -14.65 -5.88
CA PRO A 32 -8.19 -14.77 -5.07
C PRO A 32 -6.88 -14.46 -5.79
N PHE A 33 -6.84 -14.63 -7.11
CA PHE A 33 -5.63 -14.40 -7.90
C PHE A 33 -5.46 -12.96 -8.34
N VAL A 34 -6.48 -12.10 -8.17
CA VAL A 34 -6.32 -10.67 -8.37
C VAL A 34 -5.93 -10.03 -7.03
N PRO A 35 -4.75 -9.39 -6.93
CA PRO A 35 -4.30 -8.77 -5.70
C PRO A 35 -5.16 -7.57 -5.31
N THR A 36 -5.31 -7.35 -4.00
CA THR A 36 -5.84 -6.09 -3.46
C THR A 36 -4.89 -4.95 -3.80
N LEU A 37 -5.44 -3.83 -4.27
CA LEU A 37 -4.70 -2.60 -4.57
C LEU A 37 -5.10 -1.54 -3.56
N ARG A 38 -4.13 -0.83 -2.99
CA ARG A 38 -4.38 0.38 -2.21
C ARG A 38 -3.52 1.51 -2.74
N ALA A 39 -4.12 2.68 -2.89
CA ALA A 39 -3.41 3.87 -3.29
C ALA A 39 -3.99 5.11 -2.62
N ASP A 40 -3.13 6.09 -2.42
CA ASP A 40 -3.49 7.42 -1.94
C ASP A 40 -2.54 8.46 -2.54
N VAL A 41 -3.08 9.67 -2.74
CA VAL A 41 -2.30 10.86 -3.04
C VAL A 41 -2.94 12.03 -2.28
N GLU A 42 -2.11 12.83 -1.64
CA GLU A 42 -2.51 14.06 -1.00
C GLU A 42 -1.54 15.18 -1.37
N GLY A 43 -2.06 16.40 -1.40
CA GLY A 43 -1.26 17.60 -1.66
C GLY A 43 -1.98 18.84 -1.14
N GLN A 44 -1.18 19.85 -0.78
CA GLN A 44 -1.51 21.29 -0.71
C GLN A 44 -0.32 22.06 -0.11
N ALA A 45 0.07 21.71 1.12
CA ALA A 45 1.20 22.33 1.84
C ALA A 45 2.44 21.41 1.90
N TRP A 46 2.19 20.11 2.03
CA TRP A 46 3.13 19.02 1.76
C TRP A 46 2.36 17.97 0.98
N TYR A 47 3.11 17.01 0.44
CA TYR A 47 2.60 15.95 -0.37
C TYR A 47 2.85 14.61 0.30
N GLY A 48 1.93 13.69 0.07
CA GLY A 48 2.00 12.33 0.57
C GLY A 48 1.27 11.41 -0.39
N GLY A 49 1.53 10.11 -0.26
CA GLY A 49 0.85 9.12 -1.05
C GLY A 49 1.61 7.82 -1.18
N GLY A 50 1.11 7.00 -2.08
CA GLY A 50 1.68 5.70 -2.35
C GLY A 50 0.73 4.81 -3.11
N CYS A 51 1.27 3.67 -3.52
CA CYS A 51 0.50 2.61 -4.14
C CYS A 51 1.16 1.29 -3.77
N ASP A 52 0.39 0.37 -3.18
CA ASP A 52 0.88 -0.92 -2.72
C ASP A 52 -0.03 -2.07 -3.11
N LEU A 53 0.60 -3.25 -3.22
CA LEU A 53 -0.03 -4.46 -3.71
C LEU A 53 -0.10 -5.54 -2.63
N THR A 54 -1.30 -6.06 -2.39
CA THR A 54 -1.58 -7.11 -1.39
C THR A 54 -2.15 -8.36 -2.07
N PRO A 55 -1.30 -9.26 -2.59
CA PRO A 55 -1.75 -10.53 -3.16
C PRO A 55 -2.21 -11.54 -2.09
N ALA A 56 -3.18 -12.39 -2.45
CA ALA A 56 -3.46 -13.63 -1.70
C ALA A 56 -2.64 -14.81 -2.24
N TYR A 57 -2.24 -14.76 -3.51
CA TYR A 57 -1.33 -15.72 -4.14
C TYR A 57 -0.24 -14.97 -4.87
N LEU A 58 1.00 -15.42 -4.72
CA LEU A 58 2.15 -14.79 -5.36
C LEU A 58 2.27 -15.24 -6.82
N PHE A 59 2.23 -14.28 -7.73
CA PHE A 59 2.69 -14.40 -9.11
C PHE A 59 3.88 -13.46 -9.27
N GLU A 60 5.10 -13.99 -9.36
CA GLU A 60 6.31 -13.16 -9.40
C GLU A 60 6.31 -12.20 -10.58
N GLU A 61 5.74 -12.61 -11.72
CA GLU A 61 5.65 -11.75 -12.90
C GLU A 61 4.76 -10.52 -12.67
N ASP A 62 3.71 -10.64 -11.84
CA ASP A 62 2.82 -9.53 -11.50
C ASP A 62 3.51 -8.58 -10.52
N ALA A 63 4.24 -9.14 -9.54
CA ALA A 63 5.06 -8.36 -8.61
C ALA A 63 6.13 -7.55 -9.35
N ARG A 64 6.89 -8.19 -10.26
CA ARG A 64 7.90 -7.53 -11.09
C ARG A 64 7.29 -6.46 -11.98
N HIS A 65 6.15 -6.73 -12.61
CA HIS A 65 5.44 -5.75 -13.44
C HIS A 65 5.07 -4.50 -12.64
N PHE A 66 4.37 -4.69 -11.50
CA PHE A 66 3.93 -3.59 -10.63
C PHE A 66 5.10 -2.73 -10.14
N HIS A 67 6.15 -3.39 -9.64
CA HIS A 67 7.33 -2.68 -9.12
C HIS A 67 8.17 -2.02 -10.21
N SER A 68 8.27 -2.62 -11.40
CA SER A 68 8.97 -2.01 -12.53
C SER A 68 8.24 -0.77 -13.04
N PHE A 69 6.90 -0.79 -13.05
CA PHE A 69 6.08 0.38 -13.38
C PHE A 69 6.40 1.53 -12.42
N TRP A 70 6.33 1.30 -11.11
CA TRP A 70 6.60 2.35 -10.12
C TRP A 70 8.04 2.83 -10.12
N LYS A 71 9.01 1.92 -10.40
CA LYS A 71 10.39 2.33 -10.60
C LYS A 71 10.52 3.27 -11.79
N ALA A 72 9.96 2.91 -12.95
CA ALA A 72 10.00 3.76 -14.13
C ALA A 72 9.33 5.12 -13.91
N THR A 73 8.22 5.18 -13.17
CA THR A 73 7.57 6.43 -12.79
C THR A 73 8.48 7.27 -11.89
N CYS A 74 9.10 6.68 -10.87
CA CYS A 74 10.04 7.37 -9.99
C CYS A 74 11.29 7.89 -10.74
N ASP A 75 11.85 7.07 -11.63
CA ASP A 75 13.07 7.37 -12.39
C ASP A 75 12.90 8.59 -13.32
N LYS A 76 11.68 8.94 -13.74
CA LYS A 76 11.39 10.18 -14.49
C LYS A 76 11.70 11.45 -13.70
N HIS A 77 11.62 11.37 -12.37
CA HIS A 77 11.76 12.51 -11.47
C HIS A 77 13.12 12.52 -10.80
N HIS A 78 13.52 11.38 -10.20
CA HIS A 78 14.84 11.19 -9.61
C HIS A 78 15.10 9.70 -9.33
N THR A 79 16.29 9.20 -9.67
CA THR A 79 16.62 7.75 -9.66
C THR A 79 16.57 7.09 -8.28
N ASP A 80 16.78 7.87 -7.22
CA ASP A 80 16.77 7.36 -5.85
C ASP A 80 15.36 7.20 -5.24
N LEU A 81 14.32 7.78 -5.88
CA LEU A 81 12.98 7.82 -5.30
C LEU A 81 12.38 6.43 -5.11
N TYR A 82 12.53 5.56 -6.10
CA TYR A 82 11.99 4.20 -6.00
C TYR A 82 12.62 3.45 -4.83
N THR A 83 13.95 3.46 -4.72
CA THR A 83 14.67 2.78 -3.63
C THR A 83 14.21 3.29 -2.27
N LYS A 84 14.10 4.61 -2.11
CA LYS A 84 13.63 5.25 -0.88
C LYS A 84 12.19 4.88 -0.55
N TYR A 85 11.28 5.04 -1.51
CA TYR A 85 9.84 4.89 -1.27
C TYR A 85 9.38 3.43 -1.22
N LYS A 86 10.11 2.52 -1.87
CA LYS A 86 9.91 1.08 -1.71
C LYS A 86 10.31 0.63 -0.31
N ALA A 87 11.49 1.02 0.16
CA ALA A 87 11.94 0.70 1.52
C ALA A 87 10.96 1.25 2.57
N TRP A 88 10.49 2.48 2.38
CA TRP A 88 9.50 3.08 3.28
C TRP A 88 8.15 2.34 3.22
N CYS A 89 7.72 1.86 2.05
CA CYS A 89 6.52 1.06 1.91
C CYS A 89 6.61 -0.24 2.70
N ASP A 90 7.74 -0.94 2.59
CA ASP A 90 8.00 -2.17 3.35
C ASP A 90 7.93 -1.90 4.87
N ASP A 91 8.64 -0.87 5.35
CA ASP A 91 8.66 -0.49 6.76
C ASP A 91 7.26 -0.10 7.29
N TYR A 92 6.49 0.66 6.51
CA TYR A 92 5.19 1.16 6.93
C TYR A 92 4.14 0.04 7.04
N PHE A 93 4.12 -0.90 6.10
CA PHE A 93 3.11 -1.96 6.03
C PHE A 93 3.50 -3.27 6.72
N TYR A 94 4.43 -3.21 7.67
CA TYR A 94 4.80 -4.33 8.52
C TYR A 94 3.78 -4.59 9.63
N ILE A 95 3.50 -5.86 9.93
CA ILE A 95 2.60 -6.30 11.02
C ILE A 95 3.45 -6.96 12.12
N PRO A 96 3.89 -6.22 13.16
CA PRO A 96 4.83 -6.74 14.16
C PRO A 96 4.37 -8.04 14.85
N ALA A 97 3.10 -8.12 15.23
CA ALA A 97 2.54 -9.30 15.91
C ALA A 97 2.49 -10.57 15.02
N ARG A 98 2.62 -10.42 13.70
CA ARG A 98 2.62 -11.52 12.73
C ARG A 98 4.00 -11.78 12.13
N GLN A 99 4.94 -10.85 12.34
CA GLN A 99 6.26 -10.83 11.73
C GLN A 99 6.21 -10.98 10.20
N GLU A 100 5.21 -10.36 9.57
CA GLU A 100 5.04 -10.36 8.11
C GLU A 100 4.55 -8.99 7.64
N HIS A 101 4.80 -8.68 6.38
CA HIS A 101 4.30 -7.50 5.69
C HIS A 101 2.87 -7.76 5.21
N ARG A 102 2.05 -6.70 5.16
CA ARG A 102 0.65 -6.79 4.70
C ARG A 102 0.56 -7.37 3.29
N GLY A 103 1.45 -6.90 2.42
CA GLY A 103 1.55 -7.24 1.01
C GLY A 103 3.00 -7.24 0.53
N ILE A 104 3.20 -7.15 -0.78
CA ILE A 104 4.53 -7.18 -1.40
C ILE A 104 5.15 -5.79 -1.59
N GLY A 105 4.53 -4.77 -0.99
CA GLY A 105 4.99 -3.38 -1.04
C GLY A 105 4.56 -2.65 -2.30
N GLY A 106 5.36 -1.66 -2.68
CA GLY A 106 5.09 -0.70 -3.74
C GLY A 106 5.90 0.57 -3.51
N ILE A 107 5.24 1.73 -3.53
CA ILE A 107 5.84 3.00 -3.11
C ILE A 107 5.02 3.62 -1.98
N PHE A 108 5.70 4.25 -1.02
CA PHE A 108 5.08 5.04 0.04
C PHE A 108 5.95 6.26 0.34
N PHE A 109 5.31 7.43 0.44
CA PHE A 109 5.94 8.69 0.78
C PHE A 109 4.97 9.57 1.57
N ASP A 110 5.51 10.35 2.49
CA ASP A 110 4.77 11.31 3.31
C ASP A 110 5.70 12.49 3.59
N ASP A 111 5.14 13.61 4.07
CA ASP A 111 5.88 14.80 4.48
C ASP A 111 6.82 15.38 3.40
N LEU A 112 6.45 15.27 2.11
CA LEU A 112 7.27 15.78 1.00
C LEU A 112 6.94 17.25 0.71
N GLU A 113 7.92 18.14 0.89
CA GLU A 113 7.76 19.59 0.65
C GLU A 113 8.49 20.03 -0.63
N ALA A 114 7.79 20.75 -1.51
CA ALA A 114 8.34 21.15 -2.81
C ALA A 114 9.62 21.98 -2.72
N LYS A 115 9.76 22.81 -1.68
CA LYS A 115 10.94 23.67 -1.45
C LYS A 115 12.23 22.88 -1.11
N ASP A 116 12.08 21.66 -0.59
CA ASP A 116 13.19 20.84 -0.08
C ASP A 116 13.55 19.69 -1.05
N ALA A 117 12.76 19.52 -2.11
CA ALA A 117 12.93 18.45 -3.08
C ALA A 117 13.83 18.87 -4.26
N ALA A 118 14.64 17.93 -4.75
CA ALA A 118 15.49 18.11 -5.94
C ALA A 118 14.74 17.87 -7.27
N PHE A 119 13.42 17.67 -7.22
CA PHE A 119 12.55 17.34 -8.36
C PHE A 119 11.19 18.04 -8.18
N ASP A 120 10.39 18.07 -9.25
CA ASP A 120 9.03 18.63 -9.19
C ASP A 120 8.08 17.68 -8.43
N VAL A 121 7.83 18.01 -7.17
CA VAL A 121 6.96 17.22 -6.30
C VAL A 121 5.51 17.19 -6.81
N SER A 122 5.01 18.30 -7.36
CA SER A 122 3.63 18.34 -7.84
C SER A 122 3.46 17.42 -9.05
N GLN A 123 4.37 17.51 -10.02
CA GLN A 123 4.36 16.63 -11.18
C GLN A 123 4.57 15.16 -10.80
N PHE A 124 5.44 14.88 -9.82
CA PHE A 124 5.62 13.51 -9.32
C PHE A 124 4.32 12.93 -8.75
N VAL A 125 3.58 13.70 -7.95
CA VAL A 125 2.32 13.22 -7.36
C VAL A 125 1.22 13.08 -8.41
N GLU A 126 1.18 13.97 -9.40
CA GLU A 126 0.28 13.83 -10.57
C GLU A 126 0.59 12.53 -11.34
N ASP A 127 1.86 12.29 -11.68
CA ASP A 127 2.29 11.06 -12.36
C ASP A 127 1.96 9.81 -11.52
N VAL A 128 2.08 9.89 -10.19
CA VAL A 128 1.67 8.80 -9.29
C VAL A 128 0.17 8.57 -9.38
N ALA A 129 -0.65 9.63 -9.31
CA ALA A 129 -2.10 9.56 -9.36
C ALA A 129 -2.59 8.95 -10.69
N GLU A 130 -2.04 9.39 -11.82
CA GLU A 130 -2.35 8.86 -13.15
C GLU A 130 -1.88 7.41 -13.32
N GLY A 131 -0.80 7.04 -12.65
CA GLY A 131 -0.22 5.70 -12.70
C GLY A 131 -0.99 4.62 -11.94
N ILE A 132 -1.88 4.97 -11.00
CA ILE A 132 -2.51 4.02 -10.07
C ILE A 132 -3.17 2.86 -10.82
N LEU A 133 -4.10 3.14 -11.73
CA LEU A 133 -4.82 2.08 -12.44
C LEU A 133 -3.93 1.37 -13.46
N SER A 134 -3.03 2.09 -14.13
CA SER A 134 -2.11 1.54 -15.13
C SER A 134 -1.15 0.50 -14.53
N SER A 135 -0.71 0.70 -13.29
CA SER A 135 0.17 -0.24 -12.58
C SER A 135 -0.49 -1.61 -12.29
N TRP A 136 -1.82 -1.68 -12.27
CA TRP A 136 -2.57 -2.81 -11.74
C TRP A 136 -3.55 -3.45 -12.72
N ARG A 137 -4.09 -2.67 -13.68
CA ARG A 137 -5.16 -3.11 -14.58
C ARG A 137 -4.79 -4.36 -15.37
N ASP A 138 -3.56 -4.46 -15.85
CA ASP A 138 -3.12 -5.61 -16.64
C ASP A 138 -3.05 -6.87 -15.79
N ILE A 139 -2.58 -6.75 -14.54
CA ILE A 139 -2.61 -7.83 -13.54
C ILE A 139 -4.07 -8.27 -13.33
N ALA A 140 -4.97 -7.33 -13.05
CA ALA A 140 -6.37 -7.65 -12.81
C ALA A 140 -7.03 -8.34 -14.01
N THR A 141 -6.80 -7.82 -15.21
CA THR A 141 -7.37 -8.36 -16.45
C THR A 141 -6.87 -9.78 -16.72
N LYS A 142 -5.59 -10.04 -16.47
CA LYS A 142 -4.97 -11.37 -16.65
C LYS A 142 -5.52 -12.40 -15.65
N ARG A 143 -5.78 -12.01 -14.41
CA ARG A 143 -6.12 -12.95 -13.32
C ARG A 143 -7.62 -13.11 -13.07
N GLN A 144 -8.45 -12.14 -13.45
CA GLN A 144 -9.88 -12.11 -13.07
C GLN A 144 -10.69 -13.34 -13.50
N ALA A 145 -10.34 -13.98 -14.62
CA ALA A 145 -11.08 -15.11 -15.19
C ALA A 145 -10.53 -16.48 -14.75
N MET A 146 -9.45 -16.52 -13.96
CA MET A 146 -8.84 -17.79 -13.53
C MET A 146 -9.79 -18.52 -12.55
N PRO A 147 -10.09 -19.81 -12.77
CA PRO A 147 -10.91 -20.59 -11.85
C PRO A 147 -10.13 -20.83 -10.54
N PHE A 148 -10.82 -20.74 -9.41
CA PHE A 148 -10.23 -20.96 -8.09
C PHE A 148 -11.07 -21.94 -7.27
N SER A 149 -10.41 -22.67 -6.37
CA SER A 149 -11.07 -23.60 -5.44
C SER A 149 -11.64 -22.89 -4.23
N HIS A 150 -12.49 -23.60 -3.48
CA HIS A 150 -13.01 -23.10 -2.21
C HIS A 150 -11.88 -22.80 -1.21
N GLU A 151 -10.85 -23.64 -1.14
CA GLU A 151 -9.68 -23.49 -0.27
C GLU A 151 -8.92 -22.20 -0.61
N GLN A 152 -8.78 -21.89 -1.91
CA GLN A 152 -8.11 -20.67 -2.36
C GLN A 152 -8.90 -19.42 -1.99
N ARG A 153 -10.23 -19.50 -2.03
CA ARG A 153 -11.08 -18.45 -1.50
C ARG A 153 -10.94 -18.30 0.02
N GLN A 154 -10.89 -19.40 0.77
CA GLN A 154 -10.69 -19.33 2.23
C GLN A 154 -9.33 -18.73 2.59
N TRP A 155 -8.28 -19.06 1.84
CA TRP A 155 -6.98 -18.42 2.01
C TRP A 155 -7.03 -16.91 1.75
N GLN A 156 -7.69 -16.47 0.68
CA GLN A 156 -7.90 -15.04 0.43
C GLN A 156 -8.61 -14.33 1.60
N LEU A 157 -9.63 -14.95 2.19
CA LEU A 157 -10.34 -14.38 3.34
C LEU A 157 -9.44 -14.26 4.58
N LEU A 158 -8.54 -15.23 4.81
CA LEU A 158 -7.54 -15.15 5.87
C LEU A 158 -6.52 -14.02 5.62
N ARG A 159 -6.04 -13.86 4.38
CA ARG A 159 -5.15 -12.75 4.00
C ARG A 159 -5.85 -11.38 4.14
N ARG A 160 -7.13 -11.29 3.79
CA ARG A 160 -7.95 -10.08 4.04
C ARG A 160 -8.13 -9.80 5.53
N GLY A 161 -8.17 -10.84 6.38
CA GLY A 161 -8.11 -10.68 7.83
C GLY A 161 -6.83 -9.97 8.30
N ARG A 162 -5.67 -10.29 7.69
CA ARG A 162 -4.40 -9.57 7.95
C ARG A 162 -4.46 -8.11 7.50
N TYR A 163 -5.12 -7.84 6.37
CA TYR A 163 -5.33 -6.48 5.88
C TYR A 163 -6.13 -5.65 6.90
N LEU A 164 -7.24 -6.18 7.42
CA LEU A 164 -8.02 -5.48 8.45
C LEU A 164 -7.26 -5.36 9.78
N GLU A 165 -6.51 -6.39 10.17
CA GLU A 165 -5.63 -6.36 11.35
C GLU A 165 -4.62 -5.21 11.27
N PHE A 166 -4.01 -4.99 10.09
CA PHE A 166 -3.15 -3.84 9.87
C PHE A 166 -3.89 -2.51 10.04
N ASN A 167 -5.01 -2.36 9.33
CA ASN A 167 -5.78 -1.12 9.32
C ASN A 167 -6.24 -0.71 10.73
N LEU A 168 -6.69 -1.66 11.55
CA LEU A 168 -7.22 -1.35 12.89
C LEU A 168 -6.13 -1.11 13.93
N LEU A 169 -4.97 -1.76 13.83
CA LEU A 169 -3.95 -1.76 14.88
C LEU A 169 -2.77 -0.82 14.59
N TYR A 170 -2.38 -0.68 13.31
CA TYR A 170 -1.11 -0.05 12.94
C TYR A 170 -1.28 1.12 11.97
N ASP A 171 -2.34 1.18 11.17
CA ASP A 171 -2.54 2.27 10.22
C ASP A 171 -2.82 3.60 10.94
N ARG A 172 -1.90 4.55 10.76
CA ARG A 172 -1.97 5.88 11.35
C ARG A 172 -3.18 6.67 10.84
N GLY A 173 -3.53 6.51 9.57
CA GLY A 173 -4.66 7.21 8.94
C GLY A 173 -5.99 6.76 9.51
N VAL A 174 -6.19 5.44 9.65
CA VAL A 174 -7.40 4.87 10.26
C VAL A 174 -7.53 5.27 11.71
N LYS A 175 -6.46 5.13 12.50
CA LYS A 175 -6.48 5.50 13.93
C LYS A 175 -6.85 6.97 14.14
N PHE A 176 -6.33 7.87 13.31
CA PHE A 176 -6.68 9.28 13.35
C PHE A 176 -8.14 9.51 12.93
N GLY A 177 -8.55 8.92 11.80
CA GLY A 177 -9.91 9.08 11.27
C GLY A 177 -11.00 8.60 12.24
N LEU A 178 -10.78 7.50 12.95
CA LEU A 178 -11.76 6.94 13.90
C LEU A 178 -12.08 7.91 15.06
N SER A 179 -11.21 8.89 15.32
CA SER A 179 -11.46 9.95 16.30
C SER A 179 -12.27 11.14 15.74
N GLY A 180 -12.43 11.25 14.42
CA GLY A 180 -12.93 12.43 13.71
C GLY A 180 -14.32 12.31 13.06
N GLY A 181 -15.07 11.24 13.32
CA GLY A 181 -16.51 11.17 13.02
C GLY A 181 -16.95 10.74 11.61
N ARG A 182 -16.04 10.49 10.65
CA ARG A 182 -16.36 9.92 9.31
C ARG A 182 -16.08 8.42 9.23
N LEU A 183 -16.66 7.67 10.16
CA LEU A 183 -16.40 6.24 10.35
C LEU A 183 -16.51 5.43 9.04
N GLU A 184 -17.63 5.56 8.32
CA GLU A 184 -17.88 4.81 7.08
C GLU A 184 -16.85 5.12 5.97
N SER A 185 -16.41 6.37 5.87
CA SER A 185 -15.39 6.77 4.90
C SER A 185 -14.02 6.16 5.19
N ILE A 186 -13.74 5.79 6.44
CA ILE A 186 -12.49 5.14 6.84
C ILE A 186 -12.61 3.62 6.67
N MET A 187 -13.77 3.08 7.07
CA MET A 187 -14.06 1.66 7.00
C MET A 187 -14.27 1.15 5.56
N VAL A 188 -14.40 2.04 4.57
CA VAL A 188 -14.39 1.66 3.14
C VAL A 188 -13.11 0.91 2.73
N SER A 189 -12.01 1.11 3.46
CA SER A 189 -10.76 0.37 3.28
C SER A 189 -10.82 -1.07 3.79
N ALA A 190 -11.86 -1.44 4.54
CA ALA A 190 -12.02 -2.79 5.07
C ALA A 190 -12.51 -3.74 3.96
N PRO A 191 -11.95 -4.96 3.88
CA PRO A 191 -12.47 -5.96 2.97
C PRO A 191 -13.91 -6.34 3.34
N PRO A 192 -14.81 -6.55 2.36
CA PRO A 192 -16.22 -6.85 2.64
C PRO A 192 -16.43 -8.19 3.36
N LEU A 193 -15.50 -9.12 3.19
CA LEU A 193 -15.48 -10.43 3.85
C LEU A 193 -14.06 -10.79 4.21
N ILE A 194 -13.91 -11.37 5.40
CA ILE A 194 -12.66 -11.77 6.05
C ILE A 194 -12.89 -13.07 6.82
N ALA A 195 -11.81 -13.76 7.17
CA ALA A 195 -11.85 -14.92 8.04
C ALA A 195 -10.70 -14.87 9.06
N TRP A 196 -10.92 -15.47 10.23
CA TRP A 196 -9.87 -15.84 11.16
C TRP A 196 -9.97 -17.33 11.48
N ARG A 197 -8.81 -17.97 11.51
CA ARG A 197 -8.66 -19.34 11.96
C ARG A 197 -7.49 -19.42 12.92
N TYR A 198 -7.64 -20.22 13.96
CA TYR A 198 -6.61 -20.43 14.96
C TYR A 198 -5.42 -21.19 14.35
N ASN A 199 -4.21 -20.74 14.67
CA ASN A 199 -2.93 -21.40 14.36
C ASN A 199 -2.79 -21.92 12.90
N VAL A 200 -3.19 -21.11 11.92
CA VAL A 200 -3.03 -21.48 10.50
C VAL A 200 -1.55 -21.48 10.13
N VAL A 201 -1.07 -22.63 9.69
CA VAL A 201 0.25 -22.80 9.08
C VAL A 201 0.04 -23.35 7.67
N PRO A 202 0.47 -22.64 6.61
CA PRO A 202 0.44 -23.15 5.25
C PRO A 202 1.23 -24.45 5.10
N GLU A 203 0.77 -25.34 4.21
CA GLU A 203 1.49 -26.56 3.88
C GLU A 203 2.85 -26.23 3.22
N ALA A 204 3.90 -26.93 3.63
CA ALA A 204 5.23 -26.69 3.09
C ALA A 204 5.26 -26.91 1.56
N GLY A 205 5.81 -25.94 0.83
CA GLY A 205 5.88 -25.97 -0.64
C GLY A 205 4.60 -25.50 -1.36
N SER A 206 3.50 -25.23 -0.63
CA SER A 206 2.26 -24.71 -1.22
C SER A 206 2.40 -23.27 -1.72
N ALA A 207 1.44 -22.82 -2.53
CA ALA A 207 1.44 -21.45 -3.04
C ALA A 207 1.21 -20.41 -1.92
N GLU A 208 0.46 -20.78 -0.88
CA GLU A 208 0.24 -20.00 0.34
C GLU A 208 1.56 -19.84 1.12
N ALA A 209 2.33 -20.91 1.28
CA ALA A 209 3.63 -20.87 1.94
C ALA A 209 4.64 -19.99 1.18
N LYS A 210 4.64 -20.06 -0.16
CA LYS A 210 5.48 -19.20 -1.01
C LYS A 210 5.20 -17.72 -0.80
N LEU A 211 3.91 -17.34 -0.75
CA LEU A 211 3.53 -15.96 -0.43
C LEU A 211 4.04 -15.56 0.96
N VAL A 212 3.74 -16.34 2.01
CA VAL A 212 4.11 -16.01 3.39
C VAL A 212 5.63 -15.82 3.53
N ALA A 213 6.44 -16.63 2.85
CA ALA A 213 7.89 -16.51 2.89
C ALA A 213 8.39 -15.13 2.42
N VAL A 214 7.81 -14.60 1.33
CA VAL A 214 8.11 -13.26 0.82
C VAL A 214 7.58 -12.17 1.76
N LEU A 215 6.41 -12.38 2.36
CA LEU A 215 5.87 -11.41 3.32
C LEU A 215 6.69 -11.34 4.61
N GLN A 216 7.35 -12.42 5.02
CA GLN A 216 8.27 -12.41 6.16
C GLN A 216 9.60 -11.75 5.84
N LYS A 217 10.02 -11.80 4.57
CA LYS A 217 11.31 -11.29 4.09
C LYS A 217 11.11 -10.56 2.76
N PRO A 218 10.92 -9.22 2.78
CA PRO A 218 10.74 -8.44 1.56
C PRO A 218 11.81 -8.72 0.52
N VAL A 219 11.40 -8.69 -0.74
CA VAL A 219 12.23 -8.99 -1.89
C VAL A 219 12.34 -7.75 -2.77
N GLU A 220 13.46 -7.61 -3.47
CA GLU A 220 13.60 -6.63 -4.54
C GLU A 220 12.97 -7.15 -5.84
N TRP A 221 11.93 -6.48 -6.30
CA TRP A 221 11.15 -6.89 -7.46
C TRP A 221 11.59 -6.23 -8.77
N ALA A 222 12.13 -5.01 -8.71
CA ALA A 222 12.67 -4.30 -9.86
C ALA A 222 14.20 -4.26 -9.76
N SER A 223 14.90 -4.54 -10.86
CA SER A 223 16.36 -4.47 -10.91
C SER A 223 16.83 -3.02 -10.81
N HIS A 224 17.94 -2.79 -10.09
CA HIS A 224 18.72 -1.58 -10.26
C HIS A 224 19.30 -1.58 -11.68
N THR A 225 18.87 -0.65 -12.53
CA THR A 225 19.56 -0.40 -13.79
C THR A 225 20.94 0.15 -13.40
N THR A 226 21.99 -0.64 -13.64
CA THR A 226 23.39 -0.17 -13.63
C THR A 226 23.64 0.82 -14.75
#